data_AF-A0A7K1UQ29-F1
#
_entry.id   AF-A0A7K1UQ29-F1
#
_cell.length_a   1.000
_cell.length_b   1.000
_cell.length_c   1.000
_cell.angle_alpha   90.00
_cell.angle_beta   90.00
_cell.angle_gamma   90.00
#
_symmetry.space_group_name_H-M   'P 1'
#
loop_
_entity.id
_entity.type
_entity.pdbx_description
1 polymer ?
#
loop_
_entity_poly.entity_id
_entity_poly.type
_entity_poly.pdbx_seq_one_letter_code
_entity_poly.pdbx_strand_id
1 'polypeptide(L)'
;MAIIDFEKTNYPDDAAWHLEIGSNLEAATMGSLLLLVNERKRVVAGALENAAKPRTQDQIALAMVYVDVARTMVEHALAHPEFQDSATFPDESLGATLQALFARLFPSTTISEIRALADRSPSRLASDIQSAINNLEGIV
;
A
#
# COMPACT_ATOMS: atom_id res chain seq x y z
N MET A 1 1.08 -7.38 9.79
CA MET A 1 0.00 -6.50 10.29
C MET A 1 -0.10 -6.69 11.80
N ALA A 2 -0.39 -5.63 12.54
CA ALA A 2 -0.71 -5.69 13.97
C ALA A 2 -1.98 -4.89 14.27
N ILE A 3 -2.79 -5.37 15.21
CA ILE A 3 -3.97 -4.67 15.73
C ILE A 3 -3.58 -4.04 17.07
N ILE A 4 -3.74 -2.73 17.20
CA ILE A 4 -3.32 -1.97 18.38
C ILE A 4 -4.32 -0.85 18.71
N ASP A 5 -4.27 -0.35 19.95
CA ASP A 5 -5.07 0.79 20.41
C ASP A 5 -4.37 2.12 20.12
N PHE A 6 -4.88 2.90 19.15
CA PHE A 6 -4.23 4.14 18.75
C PHE A 6 -4.26 5.21 19.86
N GLU A 7 -5.23 5.16 20.78
CA GLU A 7 -5.32 6.08 21.94
C GLU A 7 -4.09 5.93 22.88
N LYS A 8 -3.37 4.81 22.79
CA LYS A 8 -2.15 4.53 23.57
C LYS A 8 -0.87 4.76 22.77
N THR A 9 -0.96 5.44 21.63
CA THR A 9 0.16 5.69 20.71
C THR A 9 0.26 7.17 20.35
N ASN A 10 1.13 7.51 19.39
CA ASN A 10 1.21 8.85 18.82
C ASN A 10 0.43 9.00 17.50
N TYR A 11 -0.30 7.96 17.06
CA TYR A 11 -1.15 8.07 15.87
C TYR A 11 -2.49 8.73 16.22
N PRO A 12 -3.16 9.41 15.27
CA PRO A 12 -4.47 10.00 15.54
C PRO A 12 -5.50 8.94 15.95
N ASP A 13 -6.15 9.13 17.10
CA ASP A 13 -7.10 8.17 17.69
C ASP A 13 -8.23 7.75 16.74
N ASP A 14 -8.63 8.64 15.84
CA ASP A 14 -9.73 8.41 14.90
C ASP A 14 -9.27 7.81 13.55
N ALA A 15 -7.96 7.68 13.31
CA ALA A 15 -7.43 7.00 12.14
C ALA A 15 -7.70 5.49 12.24
N ALA A 16 -8.00 4.85 11.11
CA ALA A 16 -8.33 3.42 11.09
C ALA A 16 -7.13 2.50 10.89
N TRP A 17 -6.11 2.98 10.19
CA TRP A 17 -4.86 2.26 10.01
C TRP A 17 -3.71 3.27 9.82
N HIS A 18 -2.50 2.74 9.93
CA HIS A 18 -1.27 3.42 9.57
C HIS A 18 -0.32 2.41 8.94
N LEU A 19 0.33 2.79 7.85
CA LEU A 19 1.33 1.95 7.20
C LEU A 19 2.73 2.52 7.47
N GLU A 20 3.54 1.75 8.17
CA GLU A 20 4.95 2.04 8.33
C GLU A 20 5.74 1.41 7.18
N ILE A 21 6.59 2.22 6.55
CA ILE A 21 7.47 1.81 5.46
C ILE A 21 8.89 2.25 5.78
N GLY A 22 9.82 1.30 5.83
CA GLY A 22 11.25 1.55 6.03
C GLY A 22 11.85 2.33 4.87
N SER A 23 12.93 3.09 5.13
CA SER A 23 13.55 3.93 4.10
C SER A 23 14.64 3.23 3.28
N ASN A 24 15.13 2.06 3.72
CA ASN A 24 16.19 1.32 3.04
C ASN A 24 15.56 0.31 2.08
N LEU A 25 15.62 0.58 0.77
CA LEU A 25 15.05 -0.31 -0.23
C LEU A 25 15.77 -1.65 -0.34
N GLU A 26 17.03 -1.75 0.09
CA GLU A 26 17.76 -3.02 0.13
C GLU A 26 17.46 -3.87 1.37
N ALA A 27 16.78 -3.31 2.38
CA ALA A 27 16.44 -4.06 3.59
C ALA A 27 15.34 -5.08 3.34
N ALA A 28 15.33 -6.16 4.14
CA ALA A 28 14.31 -7.20 4.07
C ALA A 28 12.90 -6.63 4.26
N THR A 29 11.96 -6.99 3.38
CA THR A 29 10.57 -6.49 3.38
C THR A 29 9.86 -6.79 4.68
N MET A 30 10.05 -7.99 5.22
CA MET A 30 9.31 -8.46 6.40
C MET A 30 9.51 -7.57 7.64
N GLY A 31 10.65 -6.88 7.73
CA GLY A 31 10.92 -5.90 8.79
C GLY A 31 10.72 -4.44 8.37
N SER A 32 10.41 -4.19 7.09
CA SER A 32 10.34 -2.85 6.50
C SER A 32 8.91 -2.42 6.15
N LEU A 33 7.92 -3.30 6.29
CA LEU A 33 6.51 -2.98 6.09
C LEU A 33 5.69 -3.45 7.29
N LEU A 34 5.00 -2.52 7.96
CA LEU A 34 4.09 -2.84 9.04
C LEU A 34 2.78 -2.06 8.90
N LEU A 35 1.71 -2.78 8.56
CA LEU A 35 0.34 -2.26 8.65
C LEU A 35 -0.13 -2.35 10.11
N LEU A 36 -0.34 -1.20 10.74
CA LEU A 36 -0.96 -1.04 12.05
C LEU A 36 -2.45 -0.73 11.87
N VAL A 37 -3.31 -1.44 12.59
CA VAL A 37 -4.76 -1.31 12.50
C VAL A 37 -5.31 -0.91 13.85
N ASN A 38 -6.13 0.13 13.87
CA ASN A 38 -6.74 0.62 15.11
C ASN A 38 -7.85 -0.33 15.56
N GLU A 39 -7.68 -0.97 16.72
CA GLU A 39 -8.64 -1.93 17.29
C GLU A 39 -10.03 -1.32 17.54
N ARG A 40 -10.10 0.01 17.73
CA ARG A 40 -11.36 0.72 17.97
C ARG A 40 -12.19 0.86 16.69
N LYS A 41 -11.57 0.74 15.51
CA LYS A 41 -12.26 0.75 14.21
C LYS A 41 -12.70 -0.64 13.81
N ARG A 42 -13.66 -1.19 14.57
CA ARG A 42 -14.12 -2.58 14.48
C ARG A 42 -14.50 -3.07 13.08
N VAL A 43 -15.04 -2.19 12.23
CA VAL A 43 -15.38 -2.55 10.83
C VAL A 43 -14.12 -2.91 10.05
N VAL A 44 -13.10 -2.06 10.13
CA VAL A 44 -11.82 -2.27 9.43
C VAL A 44 -11.03 -3.40 10.08
N ALA A 45 -10.89 -3.39 11.40
CA ALA A 45 -10.19 -4.42 12.14
C ALA A 45 -10.79 -5.80 11.86
N GLY A 46 -12.12 -5.93 11.97
CA GLY A 46 -12.82 -7.17 11.68
C GLY A 46 -12.71 -7.59 10.21
N ALA A 47 -12.70 -6.64 9.26
CA ALA A 47 -12.51 -6.97 7.85
C ALA A 47 -11.11 -7.56 7.58
N LEU A 48 -10.07 -6.98 8.17
CA LEU A 48 -8.69 -7.45 8.05
C LEU A 48 -8.44 -8.78 8.78
N GLU A 49 -9.06 -9.01 9.94
CA GLU A 49 -9.05 -10.30 10.62
C GLU A 49 -9.69 -11.41 9.77
N ASN A 50 -10.72 -11.07 9.00
CA ASN A 50 -11.43 -12.01 8.12
C ASN A 50 -10.88 -12.05 6.68
N ALA A 51 -9.73 -11.44 6.39
CA ALA A 51 -9.22 -11.26 5.03
C ALA A 51 -9.03 -12.58 4.25
N ALA A 52 -8.77 -13.70 4.93
CA ALA A 52 -8.67 -15.02 4.29
C ALA A 52 -10.01 -15.57 3.78
N LYS A 53 -11.14 -15.12 4.35
CA LYS A 53 -12.50 -15.50 3.96
C LYS A 53 -13.48 -14.36 4.27
N PRO A 54 -13.44 -13.25 3.51
CA PRO A 54 -14.19 -12.06 3.83
C PRO A 54 -15.69 -12.27 3.62
N ARG A 55 -16.50 -11.68 4.50
CA ARG A 55 -17.95 -11.55 4.28
C ARG A 55 -18.19 -10.45 3.25
N THR A 56 -19.39 -10.40 2.67
CA THR A 56 -19.79 -9.35 1.72
C THR A 56 -19.55 -7.94 2.27
N GLN A 57 -19.84 -7.71 3.56
CA GLN A 57 -19.61 -6.42 4.21
C GLN A 57 -18.13 -6.07 4.43
N ASP A 58 -17.24 -7.08 4.48
CA ASP A 58 -15.82 -6.88 4.69
C ASP A 58 -15.12 -6.44 3.39
N GLN A 59 -15.69 -6.80 2.22
CA GLN A 59 -15.11 -6.53 0.91
C GLN A 59 -14.84 -5.04 0.67
N ILE A 60 -15.79 -4.17 1.01
CA ILE A 60 -15.64 -2.72 0.83
C ILE A 60 -14.52 -2.17 1.73
N ALA A 61 -14.46 -2.63 2.99
CA ALA A 61 -13.42 -2.20 3.92
C ALA A 61 -12.03 -2.66 3.46
N LEU A 62 -11.90 -3.92 3.01
CA LEU A 62 -10.67 -4.45 2.44
C LEU A 62 -10.26 -3.70 1.17
N ALA A 63 -11.20 -3.38 0.28
CA ALA A 63 -10.95 -2.58 -0.91
C ALA A 63 -10.30 -1.25 -0.55
N MET A 64 -10.89 -0.53 0.40
CA MET A 64 -10.39 0.77 0.84
C MET A 64 -8.97 0.65 1.41
N VAL A 65 -8.71 -0.36 2.24
CA VAL A 65 -7.39 -0.58 2.82
C VAL A 65 -6.38 -0.94 1.74
N TYR A 66 -6.70 -1.85 0.81
CA TYR A 66 -5.78 -2.27 -0.25
C TYR A 66 -5.44 -1.13 -1.20
N VAL A 67 -6.43 -0.32 -1.60
CA VAL A 67 -6.20 0.87 -2.43
C VAL A 67 -5.28 1.86 -1.71
N ASP A 68 -5.55 2.13 -0.42
CA ASP A 68 -4.78 3.11 0.35
C ASP A 68 -3.35 2.64 0.65
N VAL A 69 -3.17 1.37 1.00
CA VAL A 69 -1.86 0.73 1.21
C VAL A 69 -1.06 0.73 -0.08
N ALA A 70 -1.65 0.29 -1.19
CA ALA A 70 -0.98 0.30 -2.49
C ALA A 70 -0.57 1.71 -2.91
N ARG A 71 -1.46 2.69 -2.73
CA ARG A 71 -1.17 4.11 -3.01
C ARG A 71 0.01 4.59 -2.18
N THR A 72 -0.02 4.37 -0.86
CA THR A 72 1.04 4.81 0.06
C THR A 72 2.39 4.16 -0.28
N MET A 73 2.39 2.87 -0.64
CA MET A 73 3.60 2.16 -1.09
C MET A 73 4.16 2.72 -2.40
N VAL A 74 3.30 3.00 -3.39
CA VAL A 74 3.73 3.60 -4.66
C VAL A 74 4.27 5.01 -4.44
N GLU A 75 3.57 5.85 -3.68
CA GLU A 75 4.03 7.21 -3.35
C GLU A 75 5.38 7.18 -2.64
N HIS A 76 5.56 6.28 -1.66
CA HIS A 76 6.82 6.07 -0.98
C HIS A 76 7.94 5.67 -1.94
N ALA A 77 7.67 4.70 -2.84
CA ALA A 77 8.64 4.25 -3.82
C ALA A 77 9.05 5.39 -4.78
N LEU A 78 8.09 6.15 -5.30
CA LEU A 78 8.35 7.24 -6.24
C LEU A 78 9.17 8.38 -5.63
N ALA A 79 9.02 8.62 -4.32
CA ALA A 79 9.79 9.60 -3.57
C ALA A 79 11.27 9.22 -3.39
N HIS A 80 11.63 7.94 -3.54
CA HIS A 80 13.02 7.49 -3.46
C HIS A 80 13.74 7.66 -4.81
N PRO A 81 14.84 8.43 -4.87
CA PRO A 81 15.58 8.65 -6.12
C PRO A 81 16.18 7.37 -6.71
N GLU A 82 16.54 6.41 -5.85
CA GLU A 82 17.09 5.10 -6.23
C GLU A 82 16.05 4.16 -6.85
N PHE A 83 14.75 4.42 -6.65
CA PHE A 83 13.68 3.64 -7.27
C PHE A 83 13.49 4.09 -8.71
N GLN A 84 14.22 3.47 -9.64
CA GLN A 84 14.23 3.82 -11.06
C GLN A 84 14.12 2.56 -11.92
N ASP A 85 13.81 2.73 -13.21
CA ASP A 85 13.56 1.62 -14.14
C ASP A 85 14.71 0.61 -14.25
N SER A 86 15.95 1.07 -14.09
CA SER A 86 17.15 0.23 -14.13
C SER A 86 17.62 -0.28 -12.77
N ALA A 87 16.91 0.07 -11.69
CA ALA A 87 17.28 -0.38 -10.35
C ALA A 87 17.04 -1.88 -10.21
N THR A 88 17.96 -2.55 -9.52
CA THR A 88 17.81 -3.95 -9.12
C THR A 88 18.00 -4.01 -7.63
N PHE A 89 17.01 -4.56 -6.92
CA PHE A 89 17.08 -4.74 -5.48
C PHE A 89 17.25 -6.23 -5.14
N PRO A 90 17.80 -6.56 -3.97
CA PRO A 90 17.87 -7.95 -3.51
C PRO A 90 16.50 -8.60 -3.48
N ASP A 91 16.43 -9.91 -3.73
CA ASP A 91 15.19 -10.67 -3.57
C ASP A 91 14.67 -10.51 -2.13
N GLU A 92 13.34 -10.47 -1.98
CA GLU A 92 12.65 -10.28 -0.69
C GLU A 92 12.99 -8.96 0.04
N SER A 93 13.64 -8.01 -0.64
CA SER A 93 13.83 -6.66 -0.15
C SER A 93 12.61 -5.77 -0.38
N LEU A 94 12.56 -4.67 0.36
CA LEU A 94 11.51 -3.66 0.22
C LEU A 94 11.45 -3.15 -1.22
N GLY A 95 12.59 -2.83 -1.83
CA GLY A 95 12.68 -2.37 -3.22
C GLY A 95 12.14 -3.40 -4.21
N ALA A 96 12.50 -4.68 -4.06
CA ALA A 96 11.98 -5.75 -4.93
C ALA A 96 10.46 -5.93 -4.76
N THR A 97 9.95 -5.78 -3.54
CA THR A 97 8.51 -5.83 -3.25
C THR A 97 7.76 -4.66 -3.90
N LEU A 98 8.31 -3.45 -3.80
CA LEU A 98 7.76 -2.26 -4.43
C LEU A 98 7.79 -2.37 -5.97
N GLN A 99 8.87 -2.93 -6.54
CA GLN A 99 8.95 -3.21 -7.98
C GLN A 99 7.89 -4.22 -8.43
N ALA A 100 7.68 -5.30 -7.66
CA ALA A 100 6.64 -6.28 -7.96
C ALA A 100 5.22 -5.68 -7.89
N LEU A 101 4.94 -4.85 -6.88
CA LEU A 101 3.69 -4.11 -6.78
C LEU A 101 3.51 -3.19 -7.98
N PHE A 102 4.54 -2.41 -8.32
CA PHE A 102 4.52 -1.48 -9.44
C PHE A 102 4.25 -2.18 -10.77
N ALA A 103 4.94 -3.29 -11.05
CA ALA A 103 4.74 -4.09 -12.26
C ALA A 103 3.31 -4.66 -12.37
N ARG A 104 2.68 -4.97 -11.23
CA ARG A 104 1.29 -5.47 -11.19
C ARG A 104 0.27 -4.34 -11.42
N LEU A 105 0.53 -3.14 -10.91
CA LEU A 105 -0.36 -1.98 -11.08
C LEU A 105 -0.21 -1.31 -12.45
N PHE A 106 1.02 -1.28 -12.99
CA PHE A 106 1.37 -0.54 -14.20
C PHE A 106 2.18 -1.42 -15.18
N PRO A 107 1.58 -2.51 -15.72
CA PRO A 107 2.32 -3.52 -16.50
C PRO A 107 2.91 -3.03 -17.82
N SER A 108 2.56 -1.82 -18.27
CA SER A 108 2.99 -1.25 -19.55
C SER A 108 3.50 0.18 -19.40
N THR A 109 3.97 0.55 -18.21
CA THR A 109 4.44 1.91 -17.92
C THR A 109 5.72 1.85 -17.11
N THR A 110 6.62 2.78 -17.38
CA THR A 110 7.89 2.92 -16.67
C THR A 110 7.70 3.67 -15.34
N ILE A 111 8.61 3.43 -14.39
CA ILE A 111 8.69 4.18 -13.13
C ILE A 111 8.86 5.67 -13.41
N SER A 112 9.68 6.01 -14.40
CA SER A 112 9.89 7.42 -14.81
C SER A 112 8.61 8.10 -15.31
N GLU A 113 7.78 7.40 -16.09
CA GLU A 113 6.48 7.91 -16.57
C GLU A 113 5.48 8.09 -15.42
N ILE A 114 5.40 7.13 -14.49
CA ILE A 114 4.51 7.24 -13.34
C ILE A 114 4.98 8.34 -12.38
N ARG A 115 6.29 8.52 -12.18
CA ARG A 115 6.82 9.67 -11.42
C ARG A 115 6.41 10.99 -12.05
N ALA A 116 6.56 11.11 -13.38
CA ALA A 116 6.13 12.31 -14.10
C ALA A 116 4.59 12.53 -14.02
N LEU A 117 3.80 11.46 -14.00
CA LEU A 117 2.36 11.53 -13.77
C LEU A 117 2.04 12.00 -12.34
N ALA A 118 2.75 11.47 -11.34
CA ALA A 118 2.60 11.86 -9.94
C ALA A 118 2.87 13.36 -9.76
N ASP A 119 3.94 13.88 -10.36
CA ASP A 119 4.30 15.30 -10.28
C ASP A 119 3.26 16.22 -10.94
N ARG A 120 2.70 15.78 -12.07
CA ARG A 120 1.75 16.59 -12.86
C ARG A 120 0.32 16.52 -12.34
N SER A 121 -0.10 15.34 -11.87
CA SER A 121 -1.49 15.06 -11.54
C SER A 121 -1.62 13.94 -10.49
N PRO A 122 -1.29 14.23 -9.21
CA PRO A 122 -1.36 13.24 -8.12
C PRO A 122 -2.74 12.58 -7.98
N SER A 123 -3.81 13.34 -8.16
CA SER A 123 -5.19 12.82 -8.09
C SER A 123 -5.51 11.79 -9.17
N ARG A 124 -4.91 11.95 -10.36
CA ARG A 124 -5.07 10.98 -11.45
C ARG A 124 -4.35 9.68 -11.14
N LEU A 125 -3.12 9.76 -10.62
CA LEU A 125 -2.40 8.59 -10.15
C LEU A 125 -3.21 7.82 -9.10
N ALA A 126 -3.82 8.51 -8.14
CA ALA A 126 -4.67 7.88 -7.13
C ALA A 126 -5.87 7.14 -7.76
N SER A 127 -6.53 7.72 -8.77
CA SER A 127 -7.62 7.05 -9.50
C SER A 127 -7.13 5.83 -10.31
N ASP A 128 -5.97 5.94 -10.94
CA ASP A 128 -5.37 4.84 -11.72
C ASP A 128 -5.03 3.65 -10.79
N ILE A 129 -4.44 3.91 -9.62
CA ILE A 129 -4.17 2.89 -8.58
C ILE A 129 -5.46 2.27 -8.08
N GLN A 130 -6.48 3.08 -7.79
CA GLN A 130 -7.79 2.57 -7.35
C GLN A 130 -8.41 1.63 -8.39
N SER A 131 -8.38 2.02 -9.66
CA SER A 131 -8.90 1.19 -10.76
C SER A 131 -8.11 -0.12 -10.88
N ALA A 132 -6.78 -0.06 -10.82
CA ALA A 132 -5.92 -1.23 -10.89
C ALA A 132 -6.20 -2.23 -9.75
N ILE A 133 -6.28 -1.75 -8.51
CA ILE A 133 -6.57 -2.60 -7.33
C ILE A 133 -7.96 -3.22 -7.42
N ASN A 134 -8.99 -2.45 -7.78
CA ASN A 134 -10.35 -2.99 -7.92
C ASN A 134 -10.39 -4.13 -8.94
N ASN A 135 -9.68 -4.01 -10.06
CA ASN A 135 -9.57 -5.08 -11.05
C ASN A 135 -8.83 -6.31 -10.51
N LEU A 136 -7.76 -6.12 -9.73
CA LEU A 136 -6.96 -7.20 -9.15
C LEU A 136 -7.72 -7.99 -8.07
N GLU A 137 -8.55 -7.30 -7.30
CA GLU A 137 -9.33 -7.86 -6.18
C GLU A 137 -10.73 -8.32 -6.62
N GLY A 138 -11.08 -8.15 -7.90
CA GLY A 138 -12.37 -8.57 -8.46
C GLY A 138 -13.56 -7.75 -7.93
N ILE A 139 -13.32 -6.49 -7.61
CA ILE A 139 -14.30 -5.55 -7.07
C ILE A 139 -14.94 -4.84 -8.27
N VAL A 140 -16.14 -5.28 -8.66
CA VAL A 140 -16.93 -4.74 -9.79
C VAL A 140 -18.16 -4.02 -9.28
#